data_AF-A0A2M7EJB9-F1
#
_entry.id   AF-A0A2M7EJB9-F1
#
_cell.length_a   1.000
_cell.length_b   1.000
_cell.length_c   1.000
_cell.angle_alpha   90.00
_cell.angle_beta   90.00
_cell.angle_gamma   90.00
#
_symmetry.space_group_name_H-M   'P 1'
#
loop_
_entity.id
_entity.type
_entity.pdbx_description
1 polymer ?
#
loop_
_entity_poly.entity_id
_entity_poly.type
_entity_poly.pdbx_seq_one_letter_code
_entity_poly.pdbx_strand_id
1 'polypeptide(L)'
;RFWIAKTYKKRFEKGLEPENFDKEFLRLWYAKRGYKGDGKPPEMSRQLIVDLAKRYISVYEKITGKKFITYQYPIEKKILTAVTNYEK
;
A
#
# COMPACT_ATOMS: atom_id res chain seq x y z
N ARG A 1 -10.19 -4.89 4.37
CA ARG A 1 -9.02 -4.58 5.22
C ARG A 1 -8.30 -5.90 5.53
N PHE A 2 -6.97 -5.92 5.59
CA PHE A 2 -6.19 -7.13 5.91
C PHE A 2 -5.36 -6.91 7.17
N TRP A 3 -5.52 -7.74 8.20
CA TRP A 3 -4.83 -7.59 9.48
C TRP A 3 -3.72 -8.62 9.70
N ILE A 4 -2.65 -8.22 10.40
CA ILE A 4 -1.58 -9.15 10.76
C ILE A 4 -2.04 -10.04 11.92
N ALA A 5 -2.28 -11.32 11.65
CA ALA A 5 -2.67 -12.30 12.68
C ALA A 5 -1.69 -12.30 13.88
N LYS A 6 -0.38 -12.20 13.62
CA LYS A 6 0.68 -12.22 14.65
C LYS A 6 0.57 -11.08 15.67
N THR A 7 0.14 -9.89 15.25
CA THR A 7 0.07 -8.71 16.14
C THR A 7 -1.34 -8.33 16.54
N TYR A 8 -2.36 -8.92 15.89
CA TYR A 8 -3.77 -8.63 16.10
C TYR A 8 -4.17 -8.69 17.59
N LYS A 9 -4.02 -9.86 18.23
CA LYS A 9 -4.48 -10.08 19.61
C LYS A 9 -3.89 -9.05 20.59
N LYS A 10 -2.57 -8.85 20.54
CA LYS A 10 -1.86 -7.89 21.41
C LYS A 10 -2.30 -6.44 21.20
N ARG A 11 -2.62 -6.04 19.97
CA ARG A 11 -3.06 -4.67 19.67
C ARG A 11 -4.52 -4.46 20.07
N PHE A 12 -5.36 -5.46 19.80
CA PHE A 12 -6.76 -5.48 20.19
C PHE A 12 -6.93 -5.37 21.71
N GLU A 13 -6.20 -6.17 22.48
CA GLU A 13 -6.20 -6.12 23.96
C GLU A 13 -5.75 -4.75 24.51
N LYS A 14 -5.00 -3.97 23.73
CA LYS A 14 -4.53 -2.63 24.10
C LYS A 14 -5.42 -1.49 23.58
N GLY A 15 -6.56 -1.81 22.94
CA GLY A 15 -7.39 -0.80 22.27
C GLY A 15 -6.69 -0.08 21.12
N LEU A 16 -5.61 -0.66 20.58
CA LEU A 16 -4.87 -0.10 19.45
C LEU A 16 -5.43 -0.64 18.15
N GLU A 17 -5.52 0.24 17.14
CA GLU A 17 -5.88 -0.15 15.77
C GLU A 17 -5.06 -1.36 15.31
N PRO A 18 -5.69 -2.47 14.87
CA PRO A 18 -5.00 -3.62 14.34
C PRO A 18 -4.00 -3.23 13.26
N GLU A 19 -2.85 -3.90 13.26
CA GLU A 19 -1.85 -3.61 12.24
C GLU A 19 -2.40 -4.01 10.87
N ASN A 20 -2.62 -3.02 10.02
CA ASN A 20 -3.28 -3.15 8.73
C ASN A 20 -2.27 -3.15 7.57
N PHE A 21 -2.46 -4.05 6.62
CA PHE A 21 -1.64 -4.20 5.41
C PHE A 21 -2.19 -3.43 4.20
N ASP A 22 -3.31 -2.72 4.31
CA ASP A 22 -4.00 -2.06 3.20
C ASP A 22 -3.72 -0.55 3.06
N LYS A 23 -4.53 0.12 2.22
CA LYS A 23 -4.51 1.58 1.96
C LYS A 23 -4.87 2.44 3.18
N GLU A 24 -5.27 1.88 4.30
CA GLU A 24 -5.75 2.63 5.46
C GLU A 24 -4.67 3.56 6.01
N PHE A 25 -3.40 3.16 6.01
CA PHE A 25 -2.34 4.07 6.47
C PHE A 25 -2.21 5.31 5.58
N LEU A 26 -2.43 5.18 4.27
CA LEU A 26 -2.43 6.29 3.33
C LEU A 26 -3.66 7.18 3.55
N ARG A 27 -4.83 6.57 3.79
CA ARG A 27 -6.05 7.30 4.15
C ARG A 27 -5.86 8.11 5.43
N LEU A 28 -5.29 7.50 6.48
CA LEU A 28 -4.99 8.19 7.74
C LEU A 28 -3.94 9.29 7.55
N TRP A 29 -2.93 9.08 6.69
CA TRP A 29 -1.92 10.10 6.37
C TRP A 29 -2.53 11.34 5.72
N TYR A 30 -3.48 11.14 4.80
CA TYR A 30 -4.24 12.20 4.14
C TYR A 30 -5.25 12.86 5.08
N ALA A 31 -5.99 12.09 5.86
CA ALA A 31 -6.97 12.59 6.81
C ALA A 31 -6.33 13.51 7.85
N LYS A 32 -5.12 13.16 8.35
CA LYS A 32 -4.32 14.02 9.23
C LYS A 32 -3.90 15.36 8.60
N ARG A 33 -3.97 15.47 7.27
CA ARG A 33 -3.68 16.69 6.50
C ARG A 33 -4.95 17.39 6.01
N GLY A 34 -6.11 17.02 6.54
CA GLY A 34 -7.40 17.58 6.17
C GLY A 34 -7.93 17.11 4.82
N TYR A 35 -7.24 16.20 4.12
CA TYR A 35 -7.71 15.68 2.84
C TYR A 35 -8.70 14.54 3.05
N LYS A 36 -9.95 14.75 2.63
CA LYS A 36 -11.06 13.79 2.78
C LYS A 36 -11.44 13.09 1.48
N GLY A 37 -10.74 13.36 0.39
CA GLY A 37 -11.04 12.82 -0.95
C GLY A 37 -11.47 13.89 -1.95
N ASP A 38 -11.87 15.07 -1.47
CA ASP A 38 -12.27 16.20 -2.31
C ASP A 38 -11.17 17.26 -2.41
N GLY A 39 -11.11 17.94 -3.56
CA GLY A 39 -10.12 18.97 -3.84
C GLY A 39 -8.74 18.40 -4.21
N LYS A 40 -7.71 19.26 -4.14
CA LYS A 40 -6.34 18.88 -4.49
C LYS A 40 -5.71 18.04 -3.38
N PRO A 41 -5.27 16.80 -3.64
CA PRO A 41 -4.57 16.01 -2.64
C PRO A 41 -3.24 16.66 -2.26
N PRO A 42 -2.86 16.62 -0.96
CA PRO A 42 -1.51 16.93 -0.51
C PRO A 42 -0.46 16.11 -1.28
N GLU A 43 0.65 16.75 -1.64
CA GLU A 43 1.73 16.05 -2.34
C GLU A 43 2.39 15.02 -1.43
N MET A 44 2.55 13.79 -1.94
CA MET A 44 3.21 12.72 -1.20
C MET A 44 4.72 12.94 -1.19
N SER A 45 5.33 12.87 -0.01
CA SER A 45 6.79 12.87 0.07
C SER A 45 7.37 11.62 -0.59
N ARG A 46 8.58 11.73 -1.15
CA ARG A 46 9.30 10.58 -1.72
C ARG A 46 9.42 9.42 -0.74
N GLN A 47 9.63 9.71 0.54
CA GLN A 47 9.71 8.70 1.59
C GLN A 47 8.38 7.94 1.76
N LEU A 48 7.25 8.64 1.77
CA LEU A 48 5.93 8.01 1.85
C LEU A 48 5.68 7.07 0.67
N ILE A 49 6.07 7.48 -0.54
CA ILE A 49 5.95 6.68 -1.76
C ILE A 49 6.77 5.39 -1.64
N VAL A 50 8.02 5.49 -1.16
CA VAL A 50 8.90 4.32 -0.96
C VAL A 50 8.33 3.38 0.10
N ASP A 51 7.85 3.89 1.22
CA ASP A 51 7.29 3.07 2.30
C ASP A 51 5.97 2.38 1.87
N LEU A 52 5.15 3.08 1.09
CA LEU A 52 3.96 2.52 0.45
C LEU A 52 4.33 1.38 -0.50
N ALA A 53 5.30 1.58 -1.38
CA ALA A 53 5.77 0.56 -2.31
C ALA A 53 6.28 -0.68 -1.57
N LYS A 54 7.14 -0.51 -0.55
CA LYS A 54 7.66 -1.61 0.28
C LYS A 54 6.54 -2.40 0.96
N ARG A 55 5.50 -1.72 1.47
CA ARG A 55 4.36 -2.39 2.10
C ARG A 55 3.62 -3.28 1.10
N TYR A 56 3.31 -2.77 -0.09
CA TYR A 56 2.64 -3.56 -1.13
C TYR A 56 3.47 -4.75 -1.62
N ILE A 57 4.78 -4.54 -1.81
CA ILE A 57 5.71 -5.62 -2.13
C ILE A 57 5.63 -6.71 -1.05
N SER A 58 5.72 -6.33 0.22
CA SER A 58 5.63 -7.30 1.33
C SER A 58 4.30 -8.06 1.35
N VAL A 59 3.18 -7.40 1.04
CA VAL A 59 1.87 -8.05 0.94
C VAL A 59 1.84 -9.06 -0.19
N TYR A 60 2.31 -8.67 -1.38
CA TYR A 60 2.42 -9.57 -2.53
C TYR A 60 3.25 -10.81 -2.17
N GLU A 61 4.43 -10.64 -1.57
CA GLU A 61 5.29 -11.76 -1.21
C GLU A 61 4.67 -12.66 -0.14
N LYS A 62 3.98 -12.09 0.85
CA LYS A 62 3.30 -12.85 1.91
C LYS A 62 2.12 -13.67 1.40
N ILE A 63 1.33 -13.12 0.48
CA ILE A 63 0.14 -13.79 -0.07
C ILE A 63 0.55 -14.85 -1.09
N THR A 64 1.49 -14.54 -1.98
CA THR A 64 1.84 -15.41 -3.11
C THR A 64 2.99 -16.37 -2.83
N GLY A 65 3.80 -16.10 -1.79
CA GLY A 65 5.07 -16.79 -1.55
C GLY A 65 6.17 -16.49 -2.57
N LYS A 66 5.91 -15.65 -3.58
CA LYS A 66 6.86 -15.29 -4.64
C LYS A 66 7.62 -14.03 -4.27
N LYS A 67 8.86 -13.91 -4.75
CA LYS A 67 9.63 -12.67 -4.64
C LYS A 67 9.16 -11.63 -5.65
N PHE A 68 9.05 -10.38 -5.20
CA PHE A 68 8.70 -9.29 -6.10
C PHE A 68 9.89 -8.94 -7.00
N ILE A 69 9.63 -8.84 -8.30
CA ILE A 69 10.65 -8.48 -9.29
C ILE A 69 10.54 -6.98 -9.58
N THR A 70 11.62 -6.24 -9.31
CA THR A 70 11.72 -4.83 -9.64
C THR A 70 12.08 -4.63 -11.11
N TYR A 71 11.64 -3.54 -11.70
CA TYR A 71 12.01 -3.13 -13.06
C TYR A 71 12.66 -1.75 -13.04
N GLN A 72 13.53 -1.49 -14.02
CA GLN A 72 14.12 -0.17 -14.21
C GLN A 72 13.12 0.79 -14.89
N TYR A 73 13.29 2.08 -14.60
CA TYR A 73 12.58 3.16 -15.29
C TYR A 73 13.21 3.44 -16.66
N PRO A 74 12.43 3.89 -17.66
CA PRO A 74 10.98 4.10 -17.65
C PRO A 74 10.18 2.78 -17.70
N ILE A 75 9.07 2.70 -16.95
CA ILE A 75 8.25 1.48 -16.78
C ILE A 75 6.85 1.60 -17.40
N GLU A 76 6.47 2.78 -17.88
CA GLU A 76 5.12 3.14 -18.32
C GLU A 76 4.63 2.21 -19.43
N LYS A 77 5.48 1.91 -20.42
CA LYS A 77 5.15 0.97 -21.51
C LYS A 77 4.83 -0.43 -20.98
N LYS A 78 5.61 -0.93 -20.02
CA LYS A 78 5.38 -2.25 -19.42
C LYS A 78 4.08 -2.29 -18.63
N ILE A 79 3.79 -1.24 -17.87
CA ILE A 79 2.51 -1.12 -17.15
C ILE A 79 1.35 -1.17 -18.14
N LEU A 80 1.42 -0.38 -19.22
CA LEU A 80 0.37 -0.34 -20.23
C LEU A 80 0.15 -1.72 -20.87
N THR A 81 1.23 -2.39 -21.31
CA THR A 81 1.14 -3.75 -21.88
C THR A 81 0.53 -4.75 -20.89
N ALA A 82 0.93 -4.71 -19.62
CA ALA A 82 0.40 -5.62 -18.60
C ALA A 82 -1.10 -5.41 -18.36
N VAL A 83 -1.56 -4.15 -18.31
CA VAL A 83 -2.97 -3.82 -18.13
C VAL A 83 -3.79 -4.26 -19.35
N THR A 84 -3.36 -3.92 -20.57
CA THR A 84 -4.09 -4.29 -21.80
C THR A 84 -4.20 -5.80 -22.00
N ASN A 85 -3.20 -6.58 -21.57
CA ASN A 85 -3.24 -8.04 -21.66
C ASN A 85 -4.15 -8.68 -20.60
N TYR A 86 -4.46 -7.99 -19.51
CA TYR A 86 -5.36 -8.48 -18.47
C TYR A 86 -6.84 -8.24 -18.79
N GLU A 87 -7.14 -7.20 -19.59
CA GLU A 87 -8.51 -6.85 -20.01
C GLU A 87 -9.02 -7.67 -21.22
N LYS A 88 -8.18 -8.53 -21.79
CA LYS A 88 -8.54 -9.48 -22.85
C LYS A 88 -8.82 -10.86 -22.27
#